data_AF-A0A7C3NMU0-F1
#
_entry.id   AF-A0A7C3NMU0-F1
#
_cell.length_a   1.000
_cell.length_b   1.000
_cell.length_c   1.000
_cell.angle_alpha   90.00
_cell.angle_beta   90.00
_cell.angle_gamma   90.00
#
_symmetry.space_group_name_H-M   'P 1'
#
loop_
_entity.id
_entity.type
_entity.pdbx_description
1 polymer ?
#
loop_
_entity_poly.entity_id
_entity_poly.type
_entity_poly.pdbx_seq_one_letter_code
_entity_poly.pdbx_strand_id
1 'polypeptide(L)'
;MKTFGVERAKSVFVWVILLAALSLAGCAAEPAQTETVTPASTPTMQTLETYPLQEEPAAEVLAASPTPRPALEATDPATVKLAAGKVQLVEFFAFW
;
A
#
# COMPACT_ATOMS: atom_id res chain seq x y z
N MET A 1 37.39 -30.80 -31.59
CA MET A 1 36.79 -30.32 -30.32
C MET A 1 36.90 -28.80 -30.25
N LYS A 2 35.95 -28.02 -30.79
CA LYS A 2 36.07 -26.53 -30.80
C LYS A 2 34.76 -25.74 -30.91
N THR A 3 33.60 -26.35 -30.62
CA THR A 3 32.28 -25.69 -30.75
C THR A 3 31.54 -25.46 -29.43
N PHE A 4 32.00 -26.06 -28.32
CA PHE A 4 31.28 -26.03 -27.03
C PHE A 4 31.13 -24.64 -26.39
N GLY A 5 32.05 -23.70 -26.66
CA GLY A 5 32.01 -22.36 -26.06
C GLY A 5 31.03 -21.39 -26.75
N VAL A 6 30.86 -21.54 -28.05
CA VAL A 6 30.07 -20.60 -28.87
C VAL A 6 28.57 -20.78 -28.64
N GLU A 7 28.12 -22.02 -28.42
CA GLU A 7 26.71 -22.33 -28.16
C GLU A 7 26.25 -21.80 -26.80
N ARG A 8 27.10 -21.90 -25.77
CA ARG A 8 26.81 -21.35 -24.44
C ARG A 8 26.77 -19.83 -24.45
N ALA A 9 27.68 -19.17 -25.17
CA ALA A 9 27.68 -17.71 -25.31
C ALA A 9 26.43 -17.21 -26.04
N LYS A 10 26.00 -17.90 -27.11
CA LYS A 10 24.75 -17.59 -27.84
C LYS A 10 23.52 -17.80 -26.96
N SER A 11 23.48 -18.88 -26.18
CA SER A 11 22.37 -19.18 -25.27
C SER A 11 22.23 -18.14 -24.16
N VAL A 12 23.34 -17.72 -23.54
CA VAL A 12 23.34 -16.65 -22.52
C VAL A 12 22.91 -15.32 -23.14
N PHE A 13 23.38 -15.00 -24.35
CA PHE A 13 23.02 -13.76 -25.03
C PHE A 13 21.52 -13.70 -25.38
N VAL A 14 20.94 -14.81 -25.85
CA VAL A 14 19.49 -14.91 -26.10
C VAL A 14 18.69 -14.76 -24.81
N TRP A 15 19.14 -15.39 -23.72
CA TRP A 15 18.49 -15.27 -22.40
C TRP A 15 18.51 -13.84 -21.85
N VAL A 16 19.64 -13.13 -22.01
CA VAL A 16 19.77 -11.73 -21.59
C VAL A 16 18.84 -10.82 -22.40
N ILE A 17 18.74 -11.02 -23.71
CA ILE A 17 17.83 -10.24 -24.58
C ILE A 17 16.36 -10.53 -24.20
N LEU A 18 16.02 -11.79 -23.96
CA LEU A 18 14.66 -12.19 -23.59
C LEU A 18 14.24 -11.60 -22.24
N LEU A 19 15.13 -11.61 -21.24
CA LEU A 19 14.90 -10.97 -19.95
C LEU A 19 14.75 -9.45 -20.07
N ALA A 20 15.60 -8.79 -20.86
CA ALA A 20 15.51 -7.35 -21.07
C ALA A 20 14.19 -6.95 -21.76
N ALA A 21 13.72 -7.72 -22.73
CA ALA A 21 12.45 -7.49 -23.41
C ALA A 21 11.25 -7.67 -22.45
N LEU A 22 11.29 -8.66 -21.56
CA LEU A 22 10.23 -8.91 -20.59
C LEU A 22 10.09 -7.76 -19.57
N SER A 23 11.22 -7.16 -19.18
CA SER A 23 11.25 -6.01 -18.26
C SER A 23 10.60 -4.75 -18.83
N LEU A 24 10.62 -4.55 -20.15
CA LEU A 24 10.01 -3.38 -20.79
C LEU A 24 8.50 -3.51 -20.99
N ALA A 25 7.96 -4.73 -21.02
CA ALA A 25 6.53 -4.98 -21.23
C ALA A 25 5.67 -4.79 -19.96
N GLY A 26 6.28 -4.59 -18.79
CA GLY A 26 5.58 -4.40 -17.51
C GLY A 26 4.98 -3.01 -17.28
N CYS A 27 5.23 -2.04 -18.16
CA CYS A 27 4.71 -0.67 -18.04
C CYS A 27 3.55 -0.45 -19.04
N ALA A 28 2.48 -1.22 -18.89
CA ALA A 28 1.23 -0.94 -19.59
C ALA A 28 0.40 0.01 -18.71
N ALA A 29 0.17 1.22 -19.20
CA ALA A 29 -0.72 2.21 -18.59
C ALA A 29 -2.16 1.65 -18.55
N GLU A 30 -2.73 1.59 -17.35
CA GLU A 30 -4.13 1.26 -17.10
C GLU A 30 -5.02 2.35 -17.74
N PRO A 31 -6.08 1.99 -18.50
CA PRO A 31 -6.96 2.98 -19.08
C PRO A 31 -7.67 3.77 -17.99
N ALA A 32 -7.69 5.10 -18.17
CA ALA A 32 -8.38 6.03 -17.29
C ALA A 32 -9.86 5.65 -17.18
N GLN A 33 -10.30 5.35 -15.96
CA GLN A 33 -11.72 5.23 -15.65
C GLN A 33 -12.31 6.64 -15.63
N THR A 34 -13.19 6.93 -16.59
CA THR A 34 -14.00 8.14 -16.60
C THR A 34 -15.10 7.99 -15.57
N GLU A 35 -14.82 8.37 -14.32
CA GLU A 35 -15.87 8.54 -13.31
C GLU A 35 -16.51 9.93 -13.47
N THR A 36 -17.65 9.96 -14.15
CA THR A 36 -18.61 11.07 -14.06
C THR A 36 -19.23 11.02 -12.67
N VAL A 37 -18.69 11.81 -11.73
CA VAL A 37 -19.34 12.08 -10.44
C VAL A 37 -19.81 13.53 -10.43
N THR A 38 -21.14 13.67 -10.52
CA THR A 38 -21.95 14.87 -10.29
C THR A 38 -21.65 15.49 -8.91
N PRO A 39 -21.66 16.83 -8.75
CA PRO A 39 -21.07 17.47 -7.59
C PRO A 39 -22.03 17.50 -6.39
N ALA A 40 -21.58 17.13 -5.20
CA ALA A 40 -22.18 17.57 -3.95
C ALA A 40 -21.29 17.23 -2.75
N SER A 41 -20.57 18.24 -2.26
CA SER A 41 -20.59 18.70 -0.86
C SER A 41 -19.28 19.44 -0.58
N THR A 42 -19.37 20.76 -0.60
CA THR A 42 -18.37 21.63 0.02
C THR A 42 -18.23 21.22 1.49
N PRO A 43 -17.06 20.81 1.98
CA PRO A 43 -16.87 20.64 3.41
C PRO A 43 -16.93 22.03 4.06
N THR A 44 -17.95 22.25 4.89
CA THR A 44 -17.94 23.34 5.86
C THR A 44 -16.75 23.10 6.78
N MET A 45 -15.76 23.99 6.74
CA MET A 45 -14.67 24.03 7.72
C MET A 45 -15.31 24.21 9.10
N GLN A 46 -15.33 23.15 9.91
CA GLN A 46 -15.68 23.26 11.32
C GLN A 46 -14.62 24.14 12.01
N THR A 47 -15.08 25.26 12.54
CA THR A 47 -14.36 26.09 13.50
C THR A 47 -13.80 25.20 14.61
N LEU A 48 -12.49 25.33 14.84
CA LEU A 48 -11.77 24.67 15.92
C LEU A 48 -12.16 25.32 17.25
N GLU A 49 -13.17 24.78 17.92
CA GLU A 49 -13.48 25.11 19.31
C GLU A 49 -12.27 24.71 20.18
N THR A 50 -11.61 25.70 20.77
CA THR A 50 -10.59 25.50 21.79
C THR A 50 -11.26 24.94 23.04
N TYR A 51 -11.01 23.67 23.32
CA TYR A 51 -11.37 23.06 24.61
C TYR A 51 -10.42 23.55 25.71
N PRO A 52 -10.91 23.77 26.94
CA PRO A 52 -10.03 24.05 28.07
C PRO A 52 -9.15 22.82 28.36
N LEU A 53 -7.86 23.06 28.56
CA LEU A 53 -6.85 22.05 28.85
C LEU A 53 -7.13 21.47 30.24
N GLN A 54 -7.70 20.27 30.29
CA GLN A 54 -7.92 19.54 31.53
C GLN A 54 -6.59 18.94 31.96
N GLU A 55 -6.09 19.37 33.11
CA GLU A 55 -4.83 18.90 33.69
C GLU A 55 -4.97 17.41 34.08
N GLU A 56 -4.17 16.57 33.43
CA GLU A 56 -4.12 15.12 33.64
C GLU A 56 -3.56 14.84 35.04
N PRO A 57 -4.20 14.01 35.88
CA PRO A 57 -3.57 13.54 37.11
C PRO A 57 -2.34 12.71 36.71
N ALA A 58 -1.16 13.06 37.23
CA ALA A 58 0.10 12.42 36.91
C ALA A 58 -0.04 10.88 36.88
N ALA A 59 -0.02 10.30 35.68
CA ALA A 59 -0.19 8.88 35.49
C ALA A 59 0.97 8.15 36.18
N GLU A 60 0.62 7.28 37.13
CA GLU A 60 1.52 6.26 37.63
C GLU A 60 2.01 5.46 36.42
N VAL A 61 3.32 5.47 36.16
CA VAL A 61 3.92 4.79 35.00
C VAL A 61 3.80 3.29 35.23
N LEU A 62 2.63 2.74 34.93
CA LEU A 62 2.42 1.31 34.80
C LEU A 62 3.36 0.86 33.69
N ALA A 63 4.27 -0.06 34.03
CA ALA A 63 5.16 -0.66 33.05
C ALA A 63 4.33 -1.13 31.86
N ALA A 64 4.56 -0.54 30.69
CA ALA A 64 3.79 -0.82 29.49
C ALA A 64 3.98 -2.29 29.09
N SER A 65 3.05 -3.14 29.52
CA SER A 65 2.96 -4.50 29.02
C SER A 65 2.48 -4.42 27.58
N PRO A 66 3.18 -5.02 26.60
CA PRO A 66 2.76 -4.95 25.21
C PRO A 66 1.36 -5.53 25.08
N THR A 67 0.41 -4.71 24.61
CA THR A 67 -0.95 -5.17 24.33
C THR A 67 -0.88 -6.30 23.31
N PRO A 68 -1.43 -7.49 23.60
CA PRO A 68 -1.51 -8.57 22.63
C PRO A 68 -2.22 -8.04 21.38
N ARG A 69 -1.53 -8.06 20.23
CA ARG A 69 -2.07 -7.58 18.97
C ARG A 69 -2.70 -8.78 18.26
N PRO A 70 -4.04 -8.88 18.17
CA PRO A 70 -4.67 -9.95 17.39
C PRO A 70 -4.25 -9.83 15.93
N ALA A 71 -4.25 -10.95 15.20
CA ALA A 71 -4.12 -10.91 13.76
C ALA A 71 -5.25 -10.02 13.20
N LEU A 72 -4.89 -9.01 12.41
CA LEU A 72 -5.84 -8.15 11.72
C LEU A 72 -6.30 -8.89 10.47
N GLU A 73 -7.54 -9.36 10.46
CA GLU A 73 -8.19 -9.90 9.26
C GLU A 73 -9.22 -8.91 8.74
N ALA A 74 -9.25 -8.74 7.41
CA ALA A 74 -10.29 -7.96 6.77
C ALA A 74 -11.62 -8.71 6.86
N THR A 75 -12.73 -7.98 7.04
CA THR A 75 -14.08 -8.54 7.00
C THR A 75 -14.34 -9.30 5.69
N ASP A 76 -13.76 -8.85 4.58
CA ASP A 76 -13.71 -9.57 3.31
C ASP A 76 -12.28 -9.53 2.71
N PRO A 77 -11.48 -10.60 2.87
CA PRO A 77 -10.09 -10.65 2.41
C PRO A 77 -9.94 -10.55 0.89
N ALA A 78 -10.95 -10.94 0.11
CA ALA A 78 -10.84 -10.94 -1.36
C ALA A 78 -10.83 -9.52 -1.94
N THR A 79 -11.33 -8.55 -1.17
CA THR A 79 -11.50 -7.16 -1.61
C THR A 79 -10.32 -6.27 -1.25
N VAL A 80 -9.49 -6.68 -0.28
CA VAL A 80 -8.40 -5.83 0.25
C VAL A 80 -7.05 -6.23 -0.36
N LYS A 81 -6.45 -5.31 -1.11
CA LYS A 81 -5.10 -5.45 -1.68
C LYS A 81 -4.17 -4.35 -1.17
N LEU A 82 -3.47 -4.61 -0.07
CA LEU A 82 -2.57 -3.63 0.54
C LEU A 82 -1.29 -3.37 -0.28
N ALA A 83 -0.86 -4.33 -1.10
CA ALA A 83 0.33 -4.23 -1.95
C ALA A 83 0.04 -3.82 -3.40
N ALA A 84 -1.07 -3.12 -3.65
CA ALA A 84 -1.51 -2.75 -5.01
C ALA A 84 -0.69 -1.61 -5.66
N GLY A 85 0.29 -1.03 -4.97
CA GLY A 85 1.08 0.10 -5.46
C GLY A 85 0.33 1.44 -5.53
N LYS A 86 -0.88 1.51 -4.99
CA LYS A 86 -1.72 2.72 -4.92
C LYS A 86 -1.75 3.25 -3.48
N VAL A 87 -1.85 4.57 -3.32
CA VAL A 87 -2.06 5.21 -2.02
C VAL A 87 -3.42 4.80 -1.46
N GLN A 88 -3.48 4.48 -0.16
CA GLN A 88 -4.70 4.03 0.51
C GLN A 88 -4.94 4.88 1.76
N LEU A 89 -6.20 5.29 1.96
CA LEU A 89 -6.66 5.86 3.22
C LEU A 89 -7.02 4.71 4.17
N VAL A 90 -6.47 4.71 5.37
CA VAL A 90 -6.80 3.72 6.41
C VAL A 90 -7.43 4.47 7.58
N GLU A 91 -8.65 4.10 7.94
CA GLU A 91 -9.38 4.67 9.06
C GLU A 91 -9.41 3.68 10.22
N PHE A 92 -9.14 4.19 11.43
CA PHE A 92 -9.16 3.40 12.66
C PHE A 92 -10.42 3.71 13.44
N PHE A 93 -11.23 2.67 13.69
CA PHE A 93 -12.38 2.76 14.57
C PHE A 93 -12.04 2.08 15.89
N ALA A 94 -12.39 2.74 17.00
CA ALA A 94 -12.39 2.12 18.31
C ALA A 94 -13.82 2.10 18.83
N PHE A 95 -14.21 0.97 19.42
CA PHE A 95 -15.49 0.79 20.08
C PHE A 95 -15.19 0.66 21.57
N TRP A 96 -15.70 1.61 22.36
CA TRP A 96 -15.59 1.66 23.81
C TRP A 96 -16.98 1.70 24.45
#